data_AF-A0A081BFR0-F1
#
_entry.id   AF-A0A081BFR0-F1
#
_cell.length_a   1.000
_cell.length_b   1.000
_cell.length_c   1.000
_cell.angle_alpha   90.00
_cell.angle_beta   90.00
_cell.angle_gamma   90.00
#
_symmetry.space_group_name_H-M   'P 1'
#
loop_
_entity.id
_entity.type
_entity.pdbx_description
1 polymer ?
#
loop_
_entity_poly.entity_id
_entity_poly.type
_entity_poly.pdbx_seq_one_letter_code
_entity_poly.pdbx_strand_id
1 'polypeptide(L)'
;VQRIGQDIFRSGLIDYWQGQCPLTGITDTALLRASHIVPWKDCTSDAERLDVHNGLLLSALWDAAFDRGLVTFDDEGQPQFSPSLSDSARAELRWQDPIPLTDKHRKRLIWHRTNLFVSQGVA
;
A
#
# COMPACT_ATOMS: atom_id res chain seq x y z
N VAL A 1 -2.73 13.22 19.16
CA VAL A 1 -3.38 13.78 17.95
C VAL A 1 -3.28 12.85 16.73
N GLN A 2 -2.29 11.94 16.68
CA GLN A 2 -2.06 11.00 15.55
C GLN A 2 -3.25 10.08 15.21
N ARG A 3 -4.09 9.74 16.20
CA ARG A 3 -5.24 8.83 16.04
C ARG A 3 -6.35 9.40 15.14
N ILE A 4 -6.70 10.68 15.31
CA ILE A 4 -7.79 11.32 14.54
C ILE A 4 -7.43 11.40 13.05
N GLY A 5 -6.19 11.79 12.73
CA GLY A 5 -5.74 11.86 11.34
C GLY A 5 -5.70 10.50 10.65
N GLN A 6 -5.27 9.45 11.37
CA GLN A 6 -5.30 8.08 10.87
C GLN A 6 -6.72 7.55 10.65
N ASP A 7 -7.65 7.87 11.55
CA ASP A 7 -9.06 7.48 11.41
C ASP A 7 -9.70 8.16 10.18
N ILE A 8 -9.46 9.46 9.98
CA ILE A 8 -9.94 10.20 8.79
C ILE A 8 -9.38 9.61 7.51
N PHE A 9 -8.06 9.38 7.44
CA PHE A 9 -7.42 8.79 6.27
C PHE A 9 -7.97 7.38 5.97
N ARG A 10 -8.13 6.56 7.01
CA ARG A 10 -8.71 5.22 6.87
C ARG A 10 -10.13 5.26 6.33
N SER A 11 -10.99 6.10 6.89
CA SER A 11 -12.36 6.26 6.38
C SER A 11 -12.36 6.72 4.92
N GLY A 12 -11.51 7.69 4.56
CA GLY A 12 -11.38 8.15 3.18
C GLY A 12 -10.93 7.05 2.21
N LEU A 13 -10.01 6.17 2.62
CA LEU A 13 -9.62 5.03 1.79
C LEU A 13 -10.70 3.95 1.68
N ILE A 14 -11.45 3.68 2.75
CA ILE A 14 -12.59 2.78 2.69
C ILE A 14 -13.59 3.28 1.64
N ASP A 15 -13.92 4.56 1.66
CA ASP A 15 -14.86 5.14 0.70
C ASP A 15 -14.28 5.13 -0.73
N TYR A 16 -13.04 5.56 -0.91
CA TYR A 16 -12.37 5.64 -2.21
C TYR A 16 -12.25 4.27 -2.89
N TRP A 17 -11.89 3.24 -2.13
CA TRP A 17 -11.72 1.86 -2.62
C TRP A 17 -13.00 1.02 -2.49
N GLN A 18 -14.16 1.65 -2.27
CA GLN A 18 -15.47 0.99 -2.22
C GLN A 18 -15.55 -0.13 -1.17
N GLY A 19 -14.85 0.03 -0.05
CA GLY A 19 -14.81 -0.93 1.05
C GLY A 19 -14.07 -2.23 0.72
N GLN A 20 -13.31 -2.27 -0.36
CA GLN A 20 -12.70 -3.49 -0.87
C GLN A 20 -11.19 -3.32 -1.06
N CYS A 21 -10.42 -4.36 -0.73
CA CYS A 21 -9.03 -4.42 -1.16
C CYS A 21 -8.96 -4.57 -2.68
N PRO A 22 -8.39 -3.62 -3.43
CA PRO A 22 -8.38 -3.66 -4.89
C PRO A 22 -7.53 -4.80 -5.47
N LEU A 23 -6.69 -5.41 -4.64
CA LEU A 23 -5.77 -6.46 -5.03
C LEU A 23 -6.32 -7.87 -4.78
N THR A 24 -7.07 -8.05 -3.69
CA THR A 24 -7.53 -9.38 -3.24
C THR A 24 -9.04 -9.55 -3.26
N GLY A 25 -9.81 -8.47 -3.43
CA GLY A 25 -11.26 -8.48 -3.40
C GLY A 25 -11.89 -8.61 -2.00
N ILE A 26 -11.09 -8.67 -0.92
CA ILE A 26 -11.59 -8.78 0.47
C ILE A 26 -12.39 -7.52 0.83
N THR A 27 -13.59 -7.70 1.39
CA THR A 27 -14.50 -6.62 1.80
C THR A 27 -14.68 -6.52 3.32
N ASP A 28 -14.22 -7.51 4.09
CA ASP A 28 -14.24 -7.50 5.55
C ASP A 28 -13.30 -6.41 6.08
N THR A 29 -13.85 -5.23 6.37
CA THR A 29 -13.05 -4.04 6.74
C THR A 29 -12.15 -4.24 7.95
N ALA A 30 -12.48 -5.17 8.85
CA ALA A 30 -11.63 -5.56 9.99
C ALA A 30 -10.27 -6.13 9.55
N LEU A 31 -10.22 -6.79 8.39
CA LEU A 31 -9.01 -7.34 7.76
C LEU A 31 -8.28 -6.33 6.87
N LEU A 32 -8.88 -5.17 6.62
CA LEU A 32 -8.31 -4.12 5.78
C LEU A 32 -7.50 -3.12 6.59
N ARG A 33 -6.46 -2.56 5.96
CA ARG A 33 -5.55 -1.55 6.51
C ARG A 33 -5.39 -0.41 5.51
N ALA A 34 -5.28 0.79 6.07
CA ALA A 34 -5.07 2.01 5.33
C ALA A 34 -3.56 2.23 5.21
N SER A 35 -2.97 1.69 4.16
CA SER A 35 -1.52 1.69 3.96
C SER A 35 -1.10 2.95 3.22
N HIS A 36 -0.13 3.70 3.75
CA HIS A 36 0.43 4.88 3.10
C HIS A 36 1.46 4.48 2.05
N ILE A 37 1.40 5.06 0.85
CA ILE A 37 2.42 4.87 -0.19
C ILE A 37 3.70 5.61 0.19
N VAL A 38 3.57 6.90 0.52
CA VAL A 38 4.62 7.70 1.17
C VAL A 38 4.30 7.74 2.67
N PRO A 39 5.13 7.15 3.54
CA PRO A 39 4.86 7.06 4.97
C PRO A 39 4.61 8.43 5.60
N TRP A 40 3.76 8.44 6.63
CA TRP A 40 3.36 9.64 7.36
C TRP A 40 4.53 10.56 7.76
N LYS A 41 5.66 9.97 8.17
CA LYS A 41 6.87 10.68 8.62
C LYS A 41 7.59 11.41 7.49
N ASP A 42 7.45 10.92 6.26
CA ASP A 42 8.12 11.41 5.05
C ASP A 42 7.21 12.36 4.24
N CYS A 43 5.92 12.44 4.58
CA CYS A 43 5.00 13.43 4.02
C CYS A 43 5.38 14.85 4.45
N THR A 44 5.27 15.78 3.50
CA THR A 44 5.65 17.19 3.65
C THR A 44 4.55 18.08 4.22
N SER A 45 3.30 17.60 4.24
CA SER A 45 2.14 18.33 4.74
C SER A 45 1.04 17.41 5.27
N ASP A 46 0.13 17.95 6.08
CA ASP A 46 -1.06 17.21 6.53
C ASP A 46 -2.02 16.91 5.38
N ALA A 47 -2.08 17.77 4.36
CA ALA A 47 -2.85 17.49 3.14
C ALA A 47 -2.35 16.22 2.44
N GLU A 48 -1.03 16.00 2.38
CA GLU A 48 -0.45 14.78 1.81
C GLU A 48 -0.67 13.54 2.70
N ARG A 49 -0.63 13.71 4.02
CA ARG A 49 -0.90 12.64 4.99
C ARG A 49 -2.34 12.13 4.92
N LEU A 50 -3.27 13.01 4.54
CA LEU A 50 -4.71 12.74 4.46
C LEU A 50 -5.20 12.53 3.02
N ASP A 51 -4.34 12.65 2.00
CA ASP A 51 -4.71 12.43 0.60
C ASP A 51 -4.95 10.95 0.33
N VAL A 52 -6.18 10.57 -0.05
CA VAL A 52 -6.53 9.20 -0.41
C VAL A 52 -5.66 8.64 -1.54
N HIS A 53 -5.12 9.50 -2.40
CA HIS A 53 -4.17 9.08 -3.44
C HIS A 53 -2.75 8.84 -2.93
N ASN A 54 -2.48 9.06 -1.65
CA ASN A 54 -1.28 8.61 -0.95
C ASN A 54 -1.54 7.30 -0.19
N GLY A 55 -2.62 6.59 -0.51
CA GLY A 55 -2.96 5.37 0.20
C GLY A 55 -3.57 4.28 -0.65
N LEU A 56 -3.35 3.05 -0.19
CA LEU A 56 -3.98 1.84 -0.70
C LEU A 56 -4.75 1.17 0.43
N LEU A 57 -5.96 0.68 0.14
CA LEU A 57 -6.70 -0.14 1.09
C LEU A 57 -6.28 -1.61 0.91
N LEU A 58 -5.38 -2.10 1.75
CA LEU A 58 -4.78 -3.44 1.59
C LEU A 58 -5.31 -4.40 2.65
N SER A 59 -5.33 -5.70 2.35
CA SER A 59 -5.47 -6.71 3.41
C SER A 59 -4.28 -6.64 4.37
N ALA A 60 -4.46 -7.05 5.63
CA ALA A 60 -3.44 -6.93 6.66
C ALA A 60 -2.07 -7.57 6.29
N LEU A 61 -2.06 -8.68 5.56
CA LEU A 61 -0.81 -9.31 5.11
C LEU A 61 -0.12 -8.48 4.02
N TRP A 62 -0.89 -8.00 3.04
CA TRP A 62 -0.37 -7.14 1.97
C TRP A 62 0.13 -5.80 2.48
N ASP A 63 -0.60 -5.17 3.41
CA ASP A 63 -0.19 -3.98 4.15
C ASP A 63 1.16 -4.19 4.84
N ALA A 64 1.27 -5.25 5.65
CA ALA A 64 2.50 -5.56 6.37
C ALA A 64 3.72 -5.78 5.47
N ALA A 65 3.52 -6.35 4.27
CA ALA A 65 4.58 -6.56 3.29
C ALA A 65 4.94 -5.26 2.56
N PHE A 66 3.95 -4.46 2.18
CA PHE A 66 4.12 -3.21 1.44
C PHE A 66 4.79 -2.13 2.30
N ASP A 67 4.34 -1.96 3.55
CA ASP A 67 4.91 -1.01 4.52
C ASP A 67 6.38 -1.31 4.85
N ARG A 68 6.78 -2.58 4.74
CA ARG A 68 8.17 -3.04 4.96
C ARG A 68 9.00 -3.06 3.68
N GLY A 69 8.45 -2.65 2.54
CA GLY A 69 9.16 -2.66 1.26
C GLY A 69 9.46 -4.07 0.72
N LEU A 70 8.80 -5.11 1.25
CA LEU A 70 8.92 -6.49 0.74
C LEU A 70 8.11 -6.69 -0.55
N VAL A 71 7.12 -5.84 -0.78
CA VAL A 71 6.40 -5.72 -2.05
C VAL A 71 6.21 -4.25 -2.40
N THR A 72 6.03 -4.00 -3.68
CA THR A 72 5.61 -2.71 -4.25
C THR A 72 4.74 -2.98 -5.48
N PHE A 73 4.33 -1.96 -6.21
CA PHE A 73 3.53 -2.12 -7.44
C PHE A 73 4.19 -1.34 -8.59
N ASP A 74 4.15 -1.88 -9.80
CA ASP A 74 4.53 -1.13 -11.01
C ASP A 74 3.47 -0.12 -11.44
N ASP A 75 3.66 0.53 -12.59
CA ASP A 75 2.77 1.60 -13.05
C ASP A 75 1.45 1.07 -13.63
N GLU A 76 1.41 -0.23 -13.93
CA GLU A 76 0.24 -1.02 -14.30
C GLU A 76 -0.50 -1.58 -13.08
N GLY A 77 0.05 -1.42 -11.87
CA GLY A 77 -0.55 -1.89 -10.62
C GLY A 77 -0.28 -3.35 -10.31
N GLN A 78 0.66 -4.00 -11.02
CA GLN A 78 1.06 -5.38 -10.75
C GLN A 78 2.01 -5.45 -9.56
N PRO A 79 1.86 -6.46 -8.67
CA PRO A 79 2.80 -6.66 -7.57
C PRO A 79 4.22 -6.96 -8.05
N GLN A 80 5.18 -6.25 -7.47
CA GLN A 80 6.61 -6.53 -7.57
C GLN A 80 7.12 -7.00 -6.21
N PHE A 81 7.75 -8.16 -6.17
CA PHE A 81 8.23 -8.79 -4.94
C PHE A 81 9.72 -8.53 -4.74
N SER A 82 10.10 -8.19 -3.51
CA SER A 82 11.50 -8.07 -3.12
C SER A 82 12.17 -9.44 -3.20
N PRO A 83 13.44 -9.53 -3.66
CA PRO A 83 14.24 -10.75 -3.54
C PRO A 83 14.52 -11.17 -2.08
N SER A 84 14.30 -10.28 -1.10
CA SER A 84 14.41 -10.61 0.33
C SER A 84 13.17 -11.31 0.91
N LEU A 85 12.07 -11.36 0.15
CA LEU A 85 10.85 -12.04 0.56
C LEU A 85 10.97 -13.54 0.31
N SER A 86 10.86 -14.34 1.37
CA SER A 86 10.89 -15.81 1.28
C SER A 86 9.76 -16.36 0.41
N ASP A 87 10.01 -17.49 -0.28
CA ASP A 87 9.01 -18.16 -1.11
C ASP A 87 7.74 -18.55 -0.34
N SER A 88 7.86 -18.96 0.93
CA SER A 88 6.72 -19.30 1.78
C SER A 88 5.81 -18.09 2.01
N ALA A 89 6.37 -16.93 2.36
CA ALA A 89 5.60 -15.70 2.52
C ALA A 89 5.02 -15.22 1.17
N ARG A 90 5.77 -15.36 0.07
CA ARG A 90 5.29 -15.00 -1.27
C ARG A 90 4.08 -15.83 -1.69
N ALA A 91 4.03 -17.12 -1.34
CA ALA A 91 2.89 -18.00 -1.65
C ALA A 91 1.59 -17.59 -0.95
N GLU A 92 1.67 -16.89 0.19
CA GLU A 92 0.51 -16.39 0.94
C GLU A 92 0.01 -15.02 0.44
N LEU A 93 0.87 -14.26 -0.25
CA LEU A 93 0.51 -12.99 -0.88
C LEU A 93 -0.22 -13.23 -2.20
N ARG A 94 -1.43 -13.79 -2.12
CA ARG A 94 -2.30 -14.04 -3.27
C ARG A 94 -3.02 -12.76 -3.69
N TRP A 95 -3.23 -12.58 -4.99
CA TRP A 95 -3.98 -11.47 -5.57
C TRP A 95 -4.82 -11.95 -6.76
N GLN A 96 -5.79 -11.13 -7.16
CA GLN A 96 -6.71 -11.43 -8.28
C GLN A 96 -6.41 -10.51 -9.47
N ASP A 97 -6.41 -9.20 -9.23
CA ASP A 97 -6.30 -8.17 -10.27
C ASP A 97 -5.20 -7.16 -9.93
N PRO A 98 -4.58 -6.51 -10.93
CA PRO A 98 -3.73 -5.36 -10.69
C PRO A 98 -4.54 -4.21 -10.07
N ILE A 99 -3.87 -3.39 -9.25
CA ILE A 99 -4.53 -2.24 -8.62
C ILE A 99 -4.83 -1.18 -9.69
N PRO A 100 -6.06 -0.64 -9.77
CA PRO A 100 -6.36 0.46 -10.69
C PRO A 100 -5.75 1.76 -10.17
N LEU A 101 -4.63 2.16 -10.80
CA LEU A 101 -3.86 3.33 -10.40
C LEU A 101 -4.26 4.61 -11.17
N THR A 102 -4.32 5.72 -10.44
CA THR A 102 -4.33 7.07 -11.01
C THR A 102 -2.90 7.57 -11.17
N ASP A 103 -2.71 8.66 -11.92
CA ASP A 103 -1.38 9.28 -12.06
C ASP A 103 -0.81 9.78 -10.72
N LYS A 104 -1.68 10.13 -9.77
CA LYS A 104 -1.25 10.50 -8.42
C LYS A 104 -0.70 9.30 -7.66
N HIS A 105 -1.33 8.12 -7.78
CA HIS A 105 -0.80 6.89 -7.20
C HIS A 105 0.57 6.55 -7.81
N ARG A 106 0.68 6.57 -9.15
CA ARG A 106 1.93 6.25 -9.86
C ARG A 106 3.09 7.12 -9.40
N LYS A 107 2.89 8.45 -9.32
CA LYS A 107 3.92 9.39 -8.82
C LYS A 107 4.43 9.03 -7.43
N ARG A 108 3.55 8.57 -6.54
CA ARG A 108 3.91 8.17 -5.17
C ARG A 108 4.51 6.77 -5.11
N LEU A 109 4.06 5.85 -5.95
CA LEU A 109 4.66 4.53 -6.06
C LEU A 109 6.09 4.59 -6.60
N ILE A 110 6.41 5.55 -7.47
CA ILE A 110 7.82 5.86 -7.81
C ILE A 110 8.62 6.17 -6.54
N TRP A 111 8.10 7.04 -5.66
CA TRP A 111 8.76 7.32 -4.38
C TRP A 111 8.93 6.05 -3.53
N HIS A 112 7.90 5.22 -3.40
CA HIS A 112 7.97 3.97 -2.63
C HIS A 112 9.04 3.02 -3.19
N ARG A 113 9.05 2.82 -4.51
CA ARG A 113 10.05 1.99 -5.22
C ARG A 113 11.49 2.50 -5.03
N THR A 114 11.68 3.82 -4.95
CA THR A 114 13.01 4.44 -4.79
C THR A 114 13.50 4.45 -3.34
N ASN A 115 12.59 4.60 -2.36
CA ASN A 115 12.98 4.91 -0.97
C ASN A 115 12.73 3.77 0.03
N LEU A 116 11.78 2.87 -0.24
CA LEU A 116 11.39 1.81 0.69
C LEU A 116 11.56 0.40 0.12
N PHE A 117 11.29 0.22 -1.17
CA PHE A 117 11.33 -1.10 -1.77
C PHE A 117 12.73 -1.73 -1.70
N VAL A 118 12.81 -2.91 -1.10
CA VAL A 118 14.06 -3.63 -0.93
C VAL A 118 14.39 -4.35 -2.24
N SER A 119 15.16 -3.69 -3.11
CA SER A 119 15.47 -4.18 -4.47
C SER A 119 16.69 -5.09 -4.57
N GLN A 120 17.46 -5.27 -3.48
CA GLN A 120 18.62 -6.16 -3.44
C GLN A 120 18.54 -7.11 -2.24
N GLY A 121 18.82 -8.39 -2.47
CA GLY A 121 19.00 -9.35 -1.39
C GLY A 121 20.23 -8.97 -0.58
N VAL A 122 20.11 -8.94 0.74
CA VAL A 122 21.29 -8.90 1.61
C VAL A 122 22.07 -10.18 1.30
N ALA A 123 23.30 -10.04 0.80
CA ALA A 123 24.22 -11.16 0.62
C ALA A 123 24.49 -11.87 1.95
#